data_AF-A0A1V3G7K2-F1
#
_entry.id   AF-A0A1V3G7K2-F1
#
_cell.length_a   1.000
_cell.length_b   1.000
_cell.length_c   1.000
_cell.angle_alpha   90.00
_cell.angle_beta   90.00
_cell.angle_gamma   90.00
#
_symmetry.space_group_name_H-M   'P 1'
#
loop_
_entity.id
_entity.type
_entity.pdbx_description
1 polymer ?
#
loop_
_entity_poly.entity_id
_entity_poly.type
_entity_poly.pdbx_seq_one_letter_code
_entity_poly.pdbx_strand_id
1 'polypeptide(L)'
;MKKLLCAAGFFILTFLLVLFLMNLAFHQMIPDIHRTFIEEKGWDLAFYLPKKERFSIPEYPEPLETFYLAGVDFRGYEKTKITRHQYRLEQKCDTRYLEAVILTGDEKIIGSYIRASDTVPGVAEMVEKDYFMKEKYCIN
;
A
#
# COMPACT_ATOMS: atom_id res chain seq x y z
N MET A 1 44.30 1.75 -21.35
CA MET A 1 43.30 2.75 -20.89
C MET A 1 41.97 2.70 -21.67
N LYS A 2 41.93 2.76 -23.01
CA LYS A 2 40.67 2.73 -23.79
C LYS A 2 39.75 1.51 -23.52
N LYS A 3 40.31 0.30 -23.41
CA LYS A 3 39.54 -0.93 -23.11
C LYS A 3 38.89 -0.91 -21.71
N LEU A 4 39.53 -0.27 -20.74
CA LEU A 4 39.02 -0.16 -19.36
C LEU A 4 37.85 0.84 -19.28
N LEU A 5 37.94 1.95 -20.03
CA LEU A 5 36.86 2.95 -20.17
C LEU A 5 35.64 2.37 -20.90
N CYS A 6 35.84 1.58 -21.95
CA CYS A 6 34.73 0.87 -22.62
C CYS A 6 34.06 -0.16 -21.70
N ALA A 7 34.84 -0.93 -20.94
CA ALA A 7 34.28 -1.91 -19.99
C ALA A 7 33.50 -1.24 -18.87
N ALA A 8 34.01 -0.12 -18.32
CA ALA A 8 33.30 0.67 -17.32
C ALA A 8 32.01 1.30 -17.87
N GLY A 9 32.04 1.83 -19.10
CA GLY A 9 30.85 2.37 -19.75
C GLY A 9 29.77 1.31 -20.00
N PHE A 10 30.16 0.11 -20.46
CA PHE A 10 29.24 -1.01 -20.63
C PHE A 10 28.63 -1.45 -19.30
N PHE A 11 29.44 -1.51 -18.23
CA PHE A 11 28.97 -1.84 -16.90
C PHE A 11 27.97 -0.82 -16.33
N ILE A 12 28.24 0.48 -16.50
CA ILE A 12 27.31 1.54 -16.06
C ILE A 12 25.99 1.44 -16.85
N LEU A 13 26.06 1.23 -18.16
CA LEU A 13 24.88 1.12 -19.00
C LEU A 13 24.02 -0.10 -18.60
N THR A 14 24.63 -1.27 -18.41
CA THR A 14 23.88 -2.46 -17.99
C THR A 14 23.30 -2.31 -16.60
N PHE A 15 24.03 -1.69 -15.67
CA PHE A 15 23.53 -1.39 -14.33
C PHE A 15 22.29 -0.48 -14.37
N LEU A 16 22.36 0.62 -15.14
CA LEU A 16 21.22 1.53 -15.31
C LEU A 16 20.03 0.84 -16.00
N LEU A 17 20.28 -0.03 -16.98
CA LEU A 17 19.23 -0.80 -17.65
C LEU A 17 18.51 -1.75 -16.67
N VAL A 18 19.25 -2.45 -15.81
CA VAL A 18 18.67 -3.34 -14.80
C VAL A 18 17.82 -2.54 -13.81
N LEU A 19 18.30 -1.39 -13.32
CA LEU A 19 17.52 -0.52 -12.44
C LEU A 19 16.23 -0.03 -13.11
N PHE A 20 16.30 0.35 -14.38
CA PHE A 20 15.13 0.76 -15.14
C PHE A 20 14.09 -0.36 -15.28
N LEU A 21 14.54 -1.58 -15.61
CA LEU A 21 13.65 -2.74 -15.73
C LEU A 21 13.01 -3.12 -14.39
N MET A 22 13.76 -3.07 -13.28
CA MET A 22 13.23 -3.33 -11.94
C MET A 22 12.15 -2.30 -11.56
N ASN A 23 12.39 -1.02 -11.85
CA ASN A 23 11.43 0.04 -11.56
C ASN A 23 10.14 -0.11 -12.38
N LEU A 24 10.27 -0.42 -13.68
CA LEU A 24 9.13 -0.66 -14.56
C LEU A 24 8.29 -1.87 -14.10
N ALA A 25 8.95 -2.97 -13.75
CA ALA A 25 8.27 -4.17 -13.25
C ALA A 25 7.48 -3.89 -11.97
N PHE A 26 8.07 -3.13 -11.03
CA PHE A 26 7.36 -2.70 -9.82
C PHE A 26 6.15 -1.84 -10.15
N HIS A 27 6.29 -0.92 -11.11
CA HIS A 27 5.17 -0.06 -11.51
C HIS A 27 3.99 -0.84 -12.09
N GLN A 28 4.27 -1.92 -12.82
CA GLN A 28 3.24 -2.79 -13.40
C GLN A 28 2.54 -3.70 -12.37
N MET A 29 3.13 -3.92 -11.19
CA MET A 29 2.52 -4.76 -10.15
C MET A 29 1.42 -4.04 -9.36
N ILE A 30 1.39 -2.71 -9.37
CA ILE A 30 0.42 -1.90 -8.64
C ILE A 30 -0.57 -1.32 -9.65
N PRO A 31 -1.88 -1.67 -9.57
CA PRO A 31 -2.88 -1.06 -10.44
C PRO A 31 -2.87 0.46 -10.32
N ASP A 32 -2.95 1.16 -11.45
CA ASP A 32 -2.87 2.63 -11.50
C ASP A 32 -3.91 3.29 -10.58
N ILE A 33 -5.14 2.75 -10.56
CA ILE A 33 -6.21 3.25 -9.67
C ILE A 33 -5.83 3.18 -8.18
N HIS A 34 -5.09 2.16 -7.75
CA HIS A 34 -4.65 2.06 -6.35
C HIS A 34 -3.52 3.04 -6.07
N ARG A 35 -2.56 3.15 -6.99
CA ARG A 35 -1.45 4.09 -6.86
C ARG A 35 -1.97 5.52 -6.77
N THR A 36 -2.77 5.95 -7.74
CA THR A 36 -3.35 7.29 -7.79
C THR A 36 -4.12 7.59 -6.51
N PHE A 37 -4.97 6.65 -6.04
CA PHE A 37 -5.72 6.83 -4.80
C PHE A 37 -4.84 7.03 -3.55
N ILE A 38 -3.73 6.30 -3.46
CA ILE A 38 -2.78 6.39 -2.33
C ILE A 38 -1.99 7.70 -2.40
N GLU A 39 -1.48 8.05 -3.58
CA GLU A 39 -0.66 9.23 -3.83
C GLU A 39 -1.47 10.54 -3.71
N GLU A 40 -2.75 10.54 -4.11
CA GLU A 40 -3.66 11.69 -3.94
C GLU A 40 -3.87 12.04 -2.46
N LYS A 41 -3.81 11.04 -1.58
CA LYS A 41 -3.83 11.24 -0.12
C LYS A 41 -2.45 11.59 0.47
N GLY A 42 -1.45 11.76 -0.38
CA GLY A 42 -0.10 12.18 -0.02
C GLY A 42 0.80 11.06 0.51
N TRP A 43 0.39 9.79 0.40
CA TRP A 43 1.18 8.65 0.87
C TRP A 43 2.17 8.16 -0.20
N ASP A 44 3.37 7.80 0.24
CA ASP A 44 4.45 7.37 -0.66
C ASP A 44 4.61 5.85 -0.59
N LEU A 45 4.57 5.18 -1.75
CA LEU A 45 4.71 3.73 -1.85
C LEU A 45 6.19 3.32 -1.73
N ALA A 46 6.49 2.42 -0.79
CA ALA A 46 7.81 1.83 -0.71
C ALA A 46 8.01 0.77 -1.79
N PHE A 47 9.25 0.63 -2.27
CA PHE A 47 9.63 -0.44 -3.22
C PHE A 47 9.56 -1.82 -2.53
N TYR A 48 8.37 -2.40 -2.49
CA TYR A 48 8.09 -3.67 -1.82
C TYR A 48 6.99 -4.46 -2.52
N LEU A 49 7.13 -5.78 -2.60
CA LEU A 49 6.16 -6.63 -3.30
C LEU A 49 4.75 -6.48 -2.68
N PRO A 50 3.74 -6.04 -3.46
CA PRO A 50 2.38 -5.95 -2.97
C PRO A 50 1.84 -7.32 -2.56
N LYS A 51 1.07 -7.38 -1.46
CA LYS A 51 0.33 -8.59 -1.09
C LYS A 51 -1.09 -8.47 -1.60
N LYS A 52 -1.58 -9.54 -2.22
CA LYS A 52 -2.94 -9.66 -2.73
C LYS A 52 -3.58 -10.92 -2.18
N GLU A 53 -4.72 -10.78 -1.52
CA GLU A 53 -5.42 -11.91 -0.91
C GLU A 53 -6.93 -11.74 -0.96
N ARG A 54 -7.65 -12.86 -0.86
CA ARG A 54 -9.10 -12.83 -0.75
C ARG A 54 -9.49 -12.30 0.63
N PHE A 55 -10.47 -11.40 0.67
CA PHE A 55 -11.01 -10.86 1.90
C PHE A 55 -12.44 -11.36 2.11
N SER A 56 -12.73 -11.81 3.32
CA SER A 56 -14.08 -12.13 3.77
C SER A 56 -14.51 -11.05 4.75
N ILE A 57 -15.70 -10.48 4.53
CA ILE A 57 -16.31 -9.54 5.48
C ILE A 57 -16.50 -10.29 6.81
N PRO A 58 -16.05 -9.73 7.95
CA PRO A 58 -16.27 -10.36 9.25
C PRO A 58 -17.76 -10.55 9.53
N GLU A 59 -18.12 -11.70 10.12
CA GLU A 59 -19.52 -12.03 10.48
C GLU A 59 -19.94 -11.42 11.82
N TYR A 60 -18.97 -11.11 12.69
CA TYR A 60 -19.19 -10.59 14.03
C TYR A 60 -19.20 -9.04 14.05
N PRO A 61 -19.96 -8.41 14.96
CA PRO A 61 -20.10 -6.96 15.01
C PRO A 61 -18.82 -6.24 15.46
N GLU A 62 -18.02 -6.79 16.37
CA GLU A 62 -16.85 -6.06 16.90
C GLU A 62 -15.77 -5.80 15.83
N PRO A 63 -15.40 -6.79 14.99
CA PRO A 63 -14.50 -6.52 13.86
C PRO A 63 -15.11 -5.58 12.81
N LEU A 64 -16.43 -5.64 12.58
CA LEU A 64 -17.13 -4.76 11.64
C LEU A 64 -17.09 -3.30 12.08
N GLU A 65 -17.32 -3.03 13.36
CA GLU A 65 -17.25 -1.68 13.94
C GLU A 65 -15.85 -1.08 13.74
N THR A 66 -14.81 -1.89 13.91
CA THR A 66 -13.43 -1.45 13.69
C THR A 66 -13.21 -0.97 12.25
N PHE A 67 -13.73 -1.70 11.25
CA PHE A 67 -13.64 -1.29 9.85
C PHE A 67 -14.48 -0.05 9.55
N TYR A 68 -15.67 0.04 10.13
CA TYR A 68 -16.54 1.20 9.99
C TYR A 68 -15.88 2.47 10.53
N LEU A 69 -15.23 2.39 11.69
CA LEU A 69 -14.45 3.49 12.27
C LEU A 69 -13.21 3.85 11.44
N ALA A 70 -12.69 2.91 10.65
CA ALA A 70 -11.63 3.15 9.67
C ALA A 70 -12.16 3.65 8.31
N GLY A 71 -13.43 4.04 8.22
CA GLY A 71 -14.04 4.57 6.99
C GLY A 71 -14.42 3.52 5.96
N VAL A 72 -14.50 2.24 6.34
CA VAL A 72 -14.86 1.13 5.45
C VAL A 72 -16.29 0.68 5.72
N ASP A 73 -17.18 0.89 4.74
CA ASP A 73 -18.58 0.48 4.78
C ASP A 73 -18.84 -0.71 3.83
N PHE A 74 -19.27 -1.84 4.39
CA PHE A 74 -19.53 -3.06 3.64
C PHE A 74 -20.99 -3.20 3.17
N ARG A 75 -21.88 -2.25 3.49
CA ARG A 75 -23.29 -2.30 3.08
C ARG A 75 -23.40 -2.40 1.55
N GLY A 76 -24.10 -3.43 1.07
CA GLY A 76 -24.30 -3.69 -0.36
C GLY A 76 -23.19 -4.53 -1.02
N TYR A 77 -22.16 -4.94 -0.27
CA TYR A 77 -21.06 -5.79 -0.77
C TYR A 77 -21.05 -7.20 -0.14
N GLU A 78 -22.12 -7.60 0.55
CA GLU A 78 -22.19 -8.84 1.34
C GLU A 78 -21.96 -10.11 0.50
N LYS A 79 -22.28 -10.05 -0.80
CA LYS A 79 -22.09 -11.15 -1.75
C LYS A 79 -20.93 -10.93 -2.72
N THR A 80 -20.24 -9.80 -2.63
CA THR A 80 -19.16 -9.42 -3.55
C THR A 80 -17.88 -10.15 -3.18
N LYS A 81 -17.13 -10.60 -4.19
CA LYS A 81 -15.79 -11.17 -3.96
C LYS A 81 -14.81 -10.03 -3.72
N ILE A 82 -14.50 -9.78 -2.45
CA ILE A 82 -13.56 -8.72 -2.07
C ILE A 82 -12.13 -9.24 -2.14
N THR A 83 -11.25 -8.44 -2.73
CA THR A 83 -9.80 -8.65 -2.71
C THR A 83 -9.15 -7.55 -1.88
N ARG A 84 -8.31 -7.95 -0.93
CA ARG A 84 -7.46 -7.07 -0.13
C ARG A 84 -6.09 -6.96 -0.78
N HIS A 85 -5.67 -5.73 -1.05
CA HIS A 85 -4.34 -5.38 -1.53
C HIS A 85 -3.61 -4.61 -0.45
N GLN A 86 -2.40 -5.02 -0.11
CA GLN A 86 -1.56 -4.36 0.90
C GLN A 86 -0.29 -3.83 0.25
N TYR A 87 -0.04 -2.55 0.48
CA TYR A 87 1.11 -1.82 -0.04
C TYR A 87 1.90 -1.24 1.11
N ARG A 88 3.20 -1.52 1.16
CA ARG A 88 4.07 -0.89 2.16
C ARG A 88 4.28 0.58 1.80
N LEU A 89 4.22 1.44 2.80
CA LEU A 89 4.48 2.87 2.68
C LEU A 89 5.92 3.18 3.11
N GLU A 90 6.49 4.25 2.56
CA GLU A 90 7.79 4.78 2.99
C GLU A 90 7.70 5.34 4.42
N GLN A 91 6.53 5.84 4.81
CA GLN A 91 6.27 6.34 6.16
C GLN A 91 6.21 5.24 7.22
N LYS A 92 6.59 5.61 8.44
CA LYS A 92 6.64 4.73 9.61
C LYS A 92 6.08 5.44 10.84
N CYS A 93 5.46 4.68 11.73
CA CYS A 93 5.16 5.12 13.09
C CYS A 93 6.20 4.52 14.04
N ASP A 94 7.12 5.36 14.54
CA ASP A 94 8.27 4.91 15.33
C ASP A 94 9.07 3.82 14.59
N THR A 95 9.12 2.60 15.13
CA THR A 95 9.84 1.45 14.53
C THR A 95 8.96 0.61 13.59
N ARG A 96 7.65 0.87 13.55
CA ARG A 96 6.67 0.09 12.79
C ARG A 96 6.47 0.67 11.40
N TYR A 97 6.45 -0.21 10.39
CA TYR A 97 6.10 0.21 9.04
C TYR A 97 4.59 0.37 8.90
N LEU A 98 4.17 1.27 8.02
CA LEU A 98 2.78 1.46 7.66
C LEU A 98 2.47 0.71 6.36
N GLU A 99 1.26 0.17 6.29
CA GLU A 99 0.70 -0.44 5.10
C GLU A 99 -0.57 0.31 4.71
N ALA A 100 -0.65 0.73 3.45
CA ALA A 100 -1.90 1.12 2.82
C ALA A 100 -2.65 -0.15 2.39
N VAL A 101 -3.87 -0.30 2.87
CA VAL A 101 -4.73 -1.42 2.51
C VAL A 101 -5.88 -0.91 1.65
N ILE A 102 -6.02 -1.49 0.47
CA ILE A 102 -7.11 -1.20 -0.48
C ILE A 102 -7.98 -2.45 -0.61
N LEU A 103 -9.28 -2.30 -0.38
CA LEU A 103 -10.28 -3.32 -0.62
C LEU A 103 -10.94 -3.06 -1.97
N THR A 104 -10.98 -4.08 -2.81
CA THR A 104 -11.60 -4.01 -4.13
C THR A 104 -12.70 -5.03 -4.30
N GLY A 105 -13.81 -4.63 -4.90
CA GLY A 105 -14.90 -5.48 -5.34
C GLY A 105 -15.27 -5.10 -6.77
N ASP A 106 -15.39 -6.09 -7.66
CA ASP A 106 -15.69 -5.87 -9.09
C ASP A 106 -14.80 -4.78 -9.72
N GLU A 107 -13.50 -4.85 -9.43
CA GLU A 107 -12.43 -3.94 -9.89
C GLU A 107 -12.55 -2.47 -9.42
N LYS A 108 -13.47 -2.17 -8.52
CA LYS A 108 -13.62 -0.84 -7.89
C LYS A 108 -13.05 -0.85 -6.48
N ILE A 109 -12.47 0.28 -6.07
CA ILE A 109 -12.14 0.51 -4.66
C ILE A 109 -13.44 0.67 -3.89
N ILE A 110 -13.64 -0.18 -2.88
CA ILE A 110 -14.83 -0.16 -2.01
C ILE A 110 -14.50 0.24 -0.58
N GLY A 111 -13.20 0.30 -0.24
CA GLY A 111 -12.73 0.74 1.06
C GLY A 111 -11.21 0.80 1.11
N SER A 112 -10.69 1.58 2.04
CA SER A 112 -9.26 1.74 2.26
C SER A 112 -8.96 2.10 3.70
N TYR A 113 -7.85 1.62 4.23
CA TYR A 113 -7.40 1.95 5.58
C TYR A 113 -5.87 1.86 5.69
N ILE A 114 -5.31 2.54 6.69
CA ILE A 114 -3.90 2.41 7.09
C ILE A 114 -3.79 1.34 8.16
N ARG A 115 -2.72 0.54 8.08
CA ARG A 115 -2.39 -0.46 9.08
C ARG A 115 -0.95 -0.30 9.55
N ALA A 116 -0.73 -0.30 10.86
CA ALA A 116 0.62 -0.44 11.40
C ALA A 116 1.01 -1.91 11.49
N SER A 117 2.25 -2.24 11.14
CA SER A 117 2.78 -3.59 11.29
C SER A 117 2.63 -4.09 12.71
N ASP A 118 2.03 -5.28 12.86
CA ASP A 118 1.95 -6.05 14.11
C ASP A 118 0.96 -5.53 15.18
N THR A 119 -0.08 -4.80 14.79
CA THR A 119 -1.18 -4.41 15.70
C THR A 119 -2.54 -4.97 15.27
N VAL A 120 -3.32 -5.47 16.25
CA VAL A 120 -4.73 -5.86 16.12
C VAL A 120 -5.48 -5.32 17.36
N PRO A 121 -6.50 -4.46 17.22
CA PRO A 121 -6.94 -3.79 15.99
C PRO A 121 -6.03 -2.59 15.67
N GLY A 122 -5.18 -2.76 14.66
CA GLY A 122 -4.21 -1.77 14.20
C GLY A 122 -4.63 -1.07 12.91
N VAL A 123 -5.93 -0.86 12.71
CA VAL A 123 -6.48 -0.24 11.49
C VAL A 123 -6.96 1.16 11.81
N ALA A 124 -6.66 2.10 10.92
CA ALA A 124 -7.04 3.50 11.03
C ALA A 124 -7.51 4.00 9.66
N GLU A 125 -8.35 5.01 9.65
CA GLU A 125 -8.85 5.59 8.41
C GLU A 125 -7.69 6.08 7.52
N MET A 126 -7.79 5.81 6.21
CA MET A 126 -6.85 6.35 5.25
C MET A 126 -7.21 7.80 4.92
N VAL A 127 -6.73 8.70 5.77
CA VAL A 127 -6.82 10.16 5.61
C VAL A 127 -5.56 10.71 4.93
N GLU A 128 -5.49 12.03 4.73
CA GLU A 128 -4.29 12.71 4.22
C GLU A 128 -3.07 12.42 5.12
N LYS A 129 -1.93 12.08 4.51
CA LYS A 129 -0.68 11.72 5.21
C LYS A 129 -0.34 12.72 6.30
N ASP A 130 -0.31 14.01 5.98
CA ASP A 130 0.13 15.05 6.91
C ASP A 130 -0.78 15.17 8.13
N TYR A 131 -2.06 14.88 7.98
CA TYR A 131 -3.02 14.84 9.08
C TYR A 131 -2.78 13.61 9.95
N PHE A 132 -2.69 12.43 9.33
CA PHE A 132 -2.42 11.16 10.01
C PHE A 132 -1.12 11.20 10.84
N MET A 133 -0.04 11.75 10.26
CA MET A 133 1.28 11.80 10.87
C MET A 133 1.39 12.84 11.99
N LYS A 134 0.50 13.85 12.03
CA LYS A 134 0.44 14.86 13.10
C LYS A 134 -0.43 14.40 14.27
N GLU A 135 -1.48 13.64 14.00
CA GLU A 135 -2.30 13.06 15.04
C GLU A 135 -1.55 11.98 15.83
N LYS A 136 -2.00 11.74 17.06
CA LYS A 136 -1.39 10.74 17.96
C LYS A 136 -1.61 9.29 17.50
N TYR A 137 -1.99 9.03 16.24
CA TYR A 137 -2.13 7.67 15.70
C TYR A 137 -0.80 6.89 15.71
N CYS A 138 0.33 7.60 15.66
CA CYS A 138 1.65 6.99 15.79
C CYS A 138 2.14 6.85 17.25
N ILE A 139 1.37 7.27 18.26
CA ILE A 139 1.80 7.28 19.66
C ILE A 139 1.14 6.12 20.41
N ASN A 140 1.97 5.19 20.92
CA ASN A 140 1.57 4.29 22.02
C ASN A 140 1.62 5.05 23.34
#